data_AF-A0A346XZT7-F1
#
_entry.id   AF-A0A346XZT7-F1
#
_cell.length_a   1.000
_cell.length_b   1.000
_cell.length_c   1.000
_cell.angle_alpha   90.00
_cell.angle_beta   90.00
_cell.angle_gamma   90.00
#
_symmetry.space_group_name_H-M   'P 1'
#
loop_
_entity.id
_entity.type
_entity.pdbx_description
1 polymer ?
#
loop_
_entity_poly.entity_id
_entity_poly.type
_entity_poly.pdbx_seq_one_letter_code
_entity_poly.pdbx_strand_id
1 'polypeptide(L)'
;MIKWLDVGVEAEGFVAVGQHAVGVIAIGQVATGVVAIGQLARGVIVVGQLAAGIIVLGQLSLGVAWSAGMVGIGATSPGWLVLPLLGGSRGSRVDLVSGPRLVVGLVVLVGLAAAWWLGVGQKLVDVLLGDGGILQPERQLR
;
A
#
# COMPACT_ATOMS: atom_id res chain seq x y z
N MET A 1 -9.90 -17.07 19.01
CA MET A 1 -9.46 -17.79 17.78
C MET A 1 -8.82 -16.77 16.86
N ILE A 2 -7.58 -17.01 16.44
CA ILE A 2 -6.86 -16.15 15.49
C ILE A 2 -7.64 -16.14 14.17
N LYS A 3 -8.15 -14.99 13.74
CA LYS A 3 -8.81 -14.84 12.42
C LYS A 3 -7.75 -14.79 11.33
N TRP A 4 -7.30 -15.98 10.92
CA TRP A 4 -6.32 -16.15 9.84
C TRP A 4 -6.88 -15.76 8.47
N LEU A 5 -8.13 -16.13 8.22
CA LEU A 5 -8.84 -15.92 6.97
C LEU A 5 -10.25 -15.44 7.29
N ASP A 6 -10.67 -14.35 6.65
CA ASP A 6 -12.05 -13.89 6.70
C ASP A 6 -12.56 -13.63 5.27
N VAL A 7 -13.77 -14.10 4.98
CA VAL A 7 -14.41 -14.00 3.67
C VAL A 7 -15.82 -13.49 3.85
N GLY A 8 -16.13 -12.33 3.29
CA GLY A 8 -17.42 -11.68 3.52
C GLY A 8 -17.61 -10.40 2.72
N VAL A 9 -18.71 -9.70 2.95
CA VAL A 9 -18.92 -8.36 2.39
C VAL A 9 -17.92 -7.39 3.01
N GLU A 10 -17.80 -7.43 4.33
CA GLU A 10 -16.77 -6.77 5.14
C GLU A 10 -15.91 -7.86 5.79
N ALA A 11 -14.69 -8.04 5.27
CA ALA A 11 -13.76 -9.07 5.72
C ALA A 11 -12.59 -8.41 6.47
N GLU A 12 -12.34 -8.88 7.69
CA GLU A 12 -11.25 -8.41 8.53
C GLU A 12 -10.43 -9.58 9.07
N GLY A 13 -9.14 -9.61 8.73
CA GLY A 13 -8.28 -10.73 9.09
C GLY A 13 -6.83 -10.55 8.65
N PHE A 14 -6.00 -11.56 8.90
CA PHE A 14 -4.64 -11.59 8.34
C PHE A 14 -4.71 -11.67 6.81
N VAL A 15 -5.56 -12.56 6.30
CA VAL A 15 -6.03 -12.58 4.91
C VAL A 15 -7.51 -12.24 4.88
N ALA A 16 -7.86 -11.15 4.19
CA ALA A 16 -9.24 -10.70 4.03
C ALA A 16 -9.64 -10.73 2.55
N VAL A 17 -10.77 -11.38 2.25
CA VAL A 17 -11.34 -11.44 0.90
C VAL A 17 -12.79 -10.97 0.93
N GLY A 18 -13.11 -9.87 0.24
CA GLY A 18 -14.46 -9.31 0.32
C GLY A 18 -14.72 -8.09 -0.56
N GLN A 19 -15.91 -7.50 -0.46
CA GLN A 19 -16.14 -6.21 -1.11
C GLN A 19 -15.31 -5.11 -0.43
N HIS A 20 -15.30 -5.11 0.90
CA HIS A 20 -14.42 -4.31 1.74
C HIS A 20 -13.49 -5.24 2.52
N ALA A 21 -12.23 -5.32 2.11
CA ALA A 21 -11.23 -6.19 2.73
C ALA A 21 -10.17 -5.35 3.46
N VAL A 22 -9.98 -5.61 4.75
CA VAL A 22 -8.95 -4.98 5.58
C VAL A 22 -8.09 -6.06 6.24
N GLY A 23 -6.79 -6.04 5.96
CA GLY A 23 -5.89 -7.07 6.48
C GLY A 23 -4.44 -6.87 6.09
N VAL A 24 -3.56 -7.81 6.45
CA VAL A 24 -2.18 -7.79 5.96
C VAL A 24 -2.18 -8.05 4.45
N ILE A 25 -2.97 -9.05 4.03
CA ILE A 25 -3.27 -9.34 2.63
C ILE A 25 -4.77 -9.09 2.42
N ALA A 26 -5.11 -8.10 1.61
CA ALA A 26 -6.50 -7.72 1.33
C ALA A 26 -6.80 -7.90 -0.16
N ILE A 27 -7.86 -8.64 -0.48
CA ILE A 27 -8.33 -8.85 -1.85
C ILE A 27 -9.80 -8.46 -1.94
N GLY A 28 -10.15 -7.50 -2.79
CA GLY A 28 -11.52 -7.02 -2.84
C GLY A 28 -11.83 -5.92 -3.82
N GLN A 29 -13.06 -5.39 -3.78
CA GLN A 29 -13.39 -4.17 -4.51
C GLN A 29 -12.67 -2.98 -3.89
N VAL A 30 -12.73 -2.86 -2.57
CA VAL A 30 -11.96 -1.93 -1.76
C VAL A 30 -11.03 -2.73 -0.85
N ALA A 31 -9.73 -2.69 -1.14
CA ALA A 31 -8.72 -3.47 -0.43
C ALA A 31 -7.75 -2.55 0.29
N THR A 32 -7.59 -2.72 1.61
CA THR A 32 -6.63 -1.97 2.41
C THR A 32 -5.73 -2.92 3.18
N GLY A 33 -4.42 -2.83 2.96
CA GLY A 33 -3.47 -3.72 3.62
C GLY A 33 -2.01 -3.44 3.32
N VAL A 34 -1.12 -4.33 3.75
CA VAL A 34 0.29 -4.28 3.33
C VAL A 34 0.38 -4.68 1.86
N VAL A 35 -0.30 -5.78 1.50
CA VAL A 35 -0.54 -6.21 0.12
C VAL A 35 -2.03 -6.03 -0.16
N ALA A 36 -2.38 -5.17 -1.12
CA ALA A 36 -3.76 -4.88 -1.47
C ALA A 36 -4.01 -5.14 -2.96
N ILE A 37 -5.01 -5.96 -3.27
CA ILE A 37 -5.42 -6.29 -4.63
C ILE A 37 -6.89 -5.93 -4.80
N GLY A 38 -7.22 -5.02 -5.73
CA GLY A 38 -8.61 -4.63 -5.89
C GLY A 38 -8.91 -3.54 -6.91
N GLN A 39 -10.18 -3.13 -7.00
CA GLN A 39 -10.56 -1.98 -7.83
C GLN A 39 -10.03 -0.68 -7.23
N LEU A 40 -10.22 -0.51 -5.91
CA LEU A 40 -9.69 0.58 -5.11
C LEU A 40 -8.77 0.00 -4.03
N ALA A 41 -7.46 0.05 -4.24
CA ALA A 41 -6.50 -0.63 -3.40
C ALA A 41 -5.51 0.35 -2.75
N ARG A 42 -5.24 0.16 -1.46
CA ARG A 42 -4.36 1.03 -0.64
C ARG A 42 -3.41 0.20 0.20
N GLY A 43 -2.12 0.48 0.11
CA GLY A 43 -1.13 -0.33 0.83
C GLY A 43 0.32 -0.02 0.53
N VAL A 44 1.20 -0.95 0.91
CA VAL A 44 2.63 -0.87 0.58
C VAL A 44 2.86 -1.38 -0.84
N ILE A 45 2.36 -2.59 -1.12
CA ILE A 45 2.37 -3.22 -2.45
C ILE A 45 0.94 -3.32 -2.92
N VAL A 46 0.64 -2.71 -4.05
CA VAL A 46 -0.75 -2.54 -4.49
C VAL A 46 -0.93 -2.91 -5.95
N VAL A 47 -1.96 -3.70 -6.23
CA VAL A 47 -2.40 -4.04 -7.59
C VAL A 47 -3.86 -3.67 -7.76
N GLY A 48 -4.20 -2.78 -8.70
CA GLY A 48 -5.60 -2.40 -8.87
C GLY A 48 -5.91 -1.40 -9.97
N GLN A 49 -7.19 -1.10 -10.21
CA GLN A 49 -7.56 -0.06 -11.18
C GLN A 49 -7.22 1.34 -10.65
N LEU A 50 -7.61 1.64 -9.41
CA LEU A 50 -7.21 2.81 -8.62
C LEU A 50 -6.36 2.32 -7.46
N ALA A 51 -5.05 2.54 -7.56
CA ALA A 51 -4.10 1.97 -6.63
C ALA A 51 -3.19 3.06 -6.05
N ALA A 52 -3.06 3.08 -4.72
CA ALA A 52 -2.24 4.06 -4.00
C ALA A 52 -1.34 3.37 -2.97
N GLY A 53 -0.03 3.57 -3.08
CA GLY A 53 0.93 2.90 -2.23
C GLY A 53 2.38 3.24 -2.50
N ILE A 54 3.30 2.43 -1.98
CA ILE A 54 4.75 2.63 -2.18
C ILE A 54 5.17 2.05 -3.53
N ILE A 55 4.75 0.81 -3.81
CA ILE A 55 4.94 0.09 -5.07
C ILE A 55 3.57 -0.23 -5.64
N VAL A 56 3.29 0.29 -6.83
CA VAL A 56 1.93 0.24 -7.39
C VAL A 56 1.91 -0.27 -8.83
N LEU A 57 0.99 -1.19 -9.10
CA LEU A 57 0.61 -1.67 -10.42
C LEU A 57 -0.86 -1.36 -10.65
N GLY A 58 -1.19 -0.53 -11.64
CA GLY A 58 -2.59 -0.21 -11.88
C GLY A 58 -2.91 0.69 -13.05
N GLN A 59 -4.19 0.83 -13.40
CA GLN A 59 -4.59 1.73 -14.49
C GLN A 59 -4.35 3.20 -14.11
N LEU A 60 -4.77 3.56 -12.89
CA LEU A 60 -4.49 4.81 -12.21
C LEU A 60 -3.64 4.52 -10.96
N SER A 61 -2.34 4.79 -11.06
CA SER A 61 -1.36 4.42 -10.02
C SER A 61 -0.74 5.63 -9.33
N LEU A 62 -0.85 5.70 -8.01
CA LEU A 62 -0.16 6.68 -7.16
C LEU A 62 0.90 5.94 -6.34
N GLY A 63 2.10 5.82 -6.90
CA GLY A 63 3.19 5.04 -6.31
C GLY A 63 4.32 5.93 -5.84
N VAL A 64 4.70 5.89 -4.56
CA VAL A 64 5.77 6.77 -4.06
C VAL A 64 7.13 6.41 -4.64
N ALA A 65 7.53 5.15 -4.55
CA ALA A 65 8.82 4.67 -5.00
C ALA A 65 8.76 4.23 -6.47
N TRP A 66 7.72 3.49 -6.82
CA TRP A 66 7.56 2.92 -8.15
C TRP A 66 6.08 2.83 -8.51
N SER A 67 5.75 3.26 -9.72
CA SER A 67 4.41 3.09 -10.25
C SER A 67 4.48 2.63 -11.71
N ALA A 68 3.66 1.63 -12.03
CA ALA A 68 3.49 1.16 -13.39
C ALA A 68 2.00 1.09 -13.71
N GLY A 69 1.62 1.78 -14.79
CA GLY A 69 0.23 2.00 -15.13
C GLY A 69 0.01 2.77 -16.41
N MET A 70 -1.25 2.92 -16.81
CA MET A 70 -1.62 3.77 -17.94
C MET A 70 -1.47 5.25 -17.58
N VAL A 71 -1.93 5.65 -16.39
CA VAL A 71 -1.84 7.01 -15.86
C VAL A 71 -1.39 6.95 -14.40
N GLY A 72 -0.44 7.78 -14.00
CA GLY A 72 0.01 7.74 -12.62
C GLY A 72 1.05 8.78 -12.24
N ILE A 73 1.37 8.82 -10.95
CA ILE A 73 2.44 9.63 -10.39
C ILE A 73 3.34 8.69 -9.60
N GLY A 74 4.63 8.73 -9.86
CA GLY A 74 5.59 8.07 -9.01
C GLY A 74 7.04 8.43 -9.25
N ALA A 75 7.92 8.08 -8.31
CA ALA A 75 9.33 8.44 -8.41
C ALA A 75 10.00 7.81 -9.64
N THR A 76 9.69 6.54 -9.92
CA THR A 76 10.19 5.80 -11.07
C THR A 76 9.04 5.11 -11.79
N SER A 77 8.98 5.23 -13.12
CA SER A 77 7.94 4.60 -13.94
C SER A 77 8.49 4.12 -15.29
N PRO A 78 8.07 2.95 -15.79
CA PRO A 78 8.40 2.50 -17.15
C PRO A 78 7.32 2.91 -18.18
N GLY A 79 6.39 3.82 -17.84
CA GLY A 79 5.13 4.02 -18.57
C GLY A 79 5.05 5.25 -19.49
N TRP A 80 4.11 5.21 -20.44
CA TRP A 80 3.88 6.23 -21.49
C TRP A 80 3.30 7.56 -20.95
N LEU A 81 2.45 7.53 -19.91
CA LEU A 81 1.74 8.70 -19.36
C LEU A 81 1.81 8.81 -17.83
N VAL A 82 2.80 8.16 -17.21
CA VAL A 82 3.02 8.24 -15.76
C VAL A 82 4.01 9.37 -15.51
N LEU A 83 3.58 10.46 -14.86
CA LEU A 83 4.47 11.58 -14.54
C LEU A 83 5.52 11.10 -13.53
N PRO A 84 6.80 11.04 -13.93
CA PRO A 84 7.86 10.70 -13.00
C PRO A 84 8.11 11.91 -12.11
N LEU A 85 7.71 11.84 -10.84
CA LEU A 85 7.99 12.88 -9.84
C LEU A 85 9.51 13.07 -9.63
N LEU A 86 10.30 12.05 -9.96
CA LEU A 86 11.77 12.03 -9.85
C LEU A 86 12.51 11.92 -11.19
N GLY A 87 11.84 12.20 -12.32
CA GLY A 87 12.48 12.32 -13.63
C GLY A 87 12.79 10.99 -14.32
N GLY A 88 12.09 10.71 -15.41
CA GLY A 88 12.36 9.60 -16.31
C GLY A 88 12.56 10.13 -17.72
N SER A 89 13.80 10.49 -18.07
CA SER A 89 14.16 10.67 -19.48
C SER A 89 14.68 9.36 -20.04
N ARG A 90 14.02 8.94 -21.11
CA ARG A 90 14.52 7.99 -22.11
C ARG A 90 15.94 8.41 -22.51
N GLY A 91 16.94 7.65 -22.07
CA GLY A 91 18.32 7.79 -22.52
C GLY A 91 19.09 8.98 -21.93
N SER A 92 19.74 8.77 -20.79
CA SER A 92 21.08 9.30 -20.52
C SER A 92 21.66 8.55 -19.32
N ARG A 93 22.97 8.35 -19.37
CA ARG A 93 23.77 7.58 -18.40
C ARG A 93 23.34 7.87 -16.96
N VAL A 94 23.33 6.80 -16.18
CA VAL A 94 23.10 6.81 -14.74
C VAL A 94 24.30 7.49 -14.08
N ASP A 95 24.31 8.83 -14.05
CA ASP A 95 25.13 9.55 -13.08
C ASP A 95 24.39 9.47 -11.74
N LEU A 96 24.80 8.45 -11.01
CA LEU A 96 24.54 8.29 -9.59
C LEU A 96 25.06 9.54 -8.86
N VAL A 97 24.26 10.01 -7.90
CA VAL A 97 24.61 10.99 -6.85
C VAL A 97 24.49 12.47 -7.25
N SER A 98 23.32 13.04 -6.93
CA SER A 98 23.21 14.44 -6.50
C SER A 98 22.37 14.46 -5.23
N GLY A 99 23.04 14.63 -4.08
CA GLY A 99 22.50 14.49 -2.73
C GLY A 99 21.12 15.11 -2.43
N PRO A 100 20.72 16.30 -2.95
CA PRO A 100 19.47 16.94 -2.56
C PRO A 100 18.21 16.18 -3.01
N ARG A 101 18.25 15.54 -4.19
CA ARG A 101 17.07 14.87 -4.78
C ARG A 101 16.74 13.55 -4.10
N LEU A 102 17.77 12.83 -3.64
CA LEU A 102 17.63 11.65 -2.80
C LEU A 102 17.04 12.01 -1.43
N VAL A 103 17.48 13.13 -0.85
CA VAL A 103 16.93 13.61 0.43
C VAL A 103 15.46 13.99 0.28
N VAL A 104 15.07 14.70 -0.79
CA VAL A 104 13.65 15.00 -1.05
C VAL A 104 12.85 13.73 -1.26
N GLY A 105 13.37 12.77 -2.05
CA GLY A 105 12.75 11.47 -2.23
C GLY A 105 12.56 10.72 -0.90
N LEU A 106 13.58 10.70 -0.04
CA LEU A 106 13.54 10.08 1.29
C LEU A 106 12.58 10.80 2.24
N VAL A 107 12.57 12.13 2.26
CA VAL A 107 11.67 12.93 3.09
C VAL A 107 10.22 12.70 2.67
N VAL A 108 9.95 12.65 1.37
CA VAL A 108 8.63 12.32 0.83
C VAL A 108 8.26 10.86 1.16
N LEU A 109 9.21 9.93 1.06
CA LEU A 109 9.01 8.52 1.45
C LEU A 109 8.66 8.36 2.93
N VAL A 110 9.44 8.98 3.80
CA VAL A 110 9.23 8.95 5.25
C VAL A 110 7.91 9.64 5.60
N GLY A 111 7.61 10.77 4.97
CA GLY A 111 6.36 11.50 5.17
C GLY A 111 5.13 10.69 4.73
N LEU A 112 5.19 10.01 3.59
CA LEU A 112 4.09 9.19 3.10
C LEU A 112 3.98 7.87 3.84
N ALA A 113 5.10 7.25 4.26
CA ALA A 113 5.09 6.11 5.14
C ALA A 113 4.51 6.45 6.51
N ALA A 114 4.83 7.63 7.06
CA ALA A 114 4.23 8.15 8.28
C ALA A 114 2.75 8.46 8.10
N ALA A 115 2.36 9.07 6.98
CA ALA A 115 0.95 9.34 6.66
C ALA A 115 0.15 8.04 6.54
N TRP A 116 0.72 7.02 5.88
CA TRP A 116 0.12 5.69 5.81
C TRP A 116 0.06 5.03 7.19
N TRP A 117 1.12 5.12 7.99
CA TRP A 117 1.17 4.57 9.35
C TRP A 117 0.06 5.20 10.23
N LEU A 118 -0.11 6.51 10.14
CA LEU A 118 -1.13 7.23 10.91
C LEU A 118 -2.55 6.95 10.41
N GLY A 119 -2.77 6.80 9.10
CA GLY A 119 -4.10 6.60 8.53
C GLY A 119 -4.59 5.15 8.45
N VAL A 120 -3.67 4.23 8.16
CA VAL A 120 -3.96 2.80 7.91
C VAL A 120 -3.22 1.91 8.90
N GLY A 121 -1.95 2.21 9.18
CA GLY A 121 -1.10 1.41 10.07
C GLY A 121 -1.69 1.25 11.46
N GLN A 122 -2.17 2.33 12.08
CA GLN A 122 -2.84 2.29 13.39
C GLN A 122 -4.06 1.38 13.38
N LYS A 123 -4.95 1.50 12.37
CA LYS A 123 -6.11 0.61 12.24
C LYS A 123 -5.72 -0.86 12.06
N LEU A 124 -4.67 -1.12 11.29
CA LEU A 124 -4.15 -2.48 11.12
C LEU A 124 -3.62 -3.02 12.45
N VAL A 125 -2.89 -2.19 13.22
CA VAL A 125 -2.37 -2.53 14.54
C VAL A 125 -3.51 -2.78 15.51
N ASP A 126 -4.59 -1.99 15.49
CA ASP A 126 -5.76 -2.21 16.36
C ASP A 126 -6.47 -3.51 16.01
N VAL A 127 -6.61 -3.84 14.72
CA VAL A 127 -7.16 -5.13 14.25
C VAL A 127 -6.25 -6.32 14.61
N LEU A 128 -4.93 -6.11 14.63
CA LEU A 128 -3.95 -7.17 14.93
C LEU A 128 -3.71 -7.36 16.44
N LEU A 129 -3.61 -6.29 17.23
CA LEU A 129 -3.17 -6.26 18.62
C LEU A 129 -4.21 -5.70 19.62
N GLY A 130 -5.35 -5.15 19.18
CA GLY A 130 -6.37 -4.59 20.06
C GLY A 130 -7.03 -5.64 20.98
N ASP A 131 -7.89 -5.21 21.89
CA ASP A 131 -8.51 -6.05 22.95
C ASP A 131 -9.37 -7.24 22.45
N GLY A 132 -9.58 -7.35 21.13
CA GLY A 132 -10.13 -8.52 20.44
C GLY A 132 -9.37 -8.90 19.17
N GLY A 133 -8.13 -8.41 19.03
CA GLY A 133 -7.28 -8.52 17.87
C GLY A 133 -6.74 -9.92 17.64
N ILE A 134 -6.35 -10.17 16.40
CA ILE A 134 -5.97 -11.49 15.87
C ILE A 134 -4.89 -12.18 16.71
N LEU A 135 -4.02 -11.44 17.41
CA LEU A 135 -2.86 -11.96 18.15
C LEU A 135 -3.03 -12.06 19.67
N GLN A 136 -4.14 -11.62 20.29
CA GLN A 136 -4.33 -11.78 21.75
C GLN A 136 -5.03 -13.13 22.07
N PRO A 137 -4.36 -14.08 22.75
CA PRO A 137 -4.95 -15.36 23.16
C PRO A 137 -5.56 -15.32 24.58
N GLU A 138 -5.32 -14.28 25.36
CA GLU A 138 -5.57 -14.29 26.81
C GLU A 138 -6.86 -13.57 27.18
N ARG A 139 -7.95 -14.34 27.36
CA ARG A 139 -8.97 -14.17 28.43
C ARG A 139 -10.23 -15.04 28.30
N GLN A 140 -10.25 -16.12 27.53
CA GLN A 140 -11.40 -17.08 27.57
C GLN A 140 -11.33 -18.12 28.72
N LEU A 141 -10.52 -17.90 29.75
CA LEU A 141 -10.41 -18.80 30.92
C LEU A 141 -10.69 -18.12 32.28
N ARG A 142 -11.39 -16.98 32.31
CA ARG A 142 -12.01 -16.48 33.55
C ARG A 142 -13.47 -16.16 33.34
#